data_AF-A0A1I5TJA2-F1
#
_entry.id   AF-A0A1I5TJA2-F1
#
_cell.length_a   1.000
_cell.length_b   1.000
_cell.length_c   1.000
_cell.angle_alpha   90.00
_cell.angle_beta   90.00
_cell.angle_gamma   90.00
#
_symmetry.space_group_name_H-M   'P 1'
#
loop_
_entity.id
_entity.type
_entity.pdbx_description
1 polymer ?
#
loop_
_entity_poly.entity_id
_entity_poly.type
_entity_poly.pdbx_seq_one_letter_code
_entity_poly.pdbx_strand_id
1 'polypeptide(L)'
;MAESVCACAQSSDPSTFVRLTSLDLSTLALQTCDDADHLNEVLRAYTALEKLVEPAGLQDCETLTPSRTELSALLCLLNRALRSRIDTIHAAAITLHEAIEEAVQPPTPAIGAP
;
A
#
# COMPACT_ATOMS: atom_id res chain seq x y z
N MET A 1 -7.78 55.86 -17.91
CA MET A 1 -6.65 55.92 -16.96
C MET A 1 -6.72 54.67 -16.10
N ALA A 2 -5.72 53.80 -16.28
CA ALA A 2 -5.29 52.60 -15.54
C ALA A 2 -6.35 51.61 -15.00
N GLU A 3 -6.45 50.46 -15.68
CA GLU A 3 -7.01 49.22 -15.15
C GLU A 3 -5.97 48.43 -14.32
N SER A 4 -6.52 47.75 -13.33
CA SER A 4 -5.92 46.86 -12.33
C SER A 4 -5.22 45.64 -12.91
N VAL A 5 -4.05 45.26 -12.36
CA VAL A 5 -3.60 43.85 -12.35
C VAL A 5 -2.88 43.58 -11.03
N CYS A 6 -3.55 42.84 -10.14
CA CYS A 6 -2.92 42.28 -8.95
C CYS A 6 -2.11 41.05 -9.39
N ALA A 7 -0.80 41.20 -9.52
CA ALA A 7 0.11 40.09 -9.78
C ALA A 7 0.34 39.30 -8.48
N CYS A 8 -0.45 38.25 -8.26
CA CYS A 8 -0.14 37.25 -7.25
C CYS A 8 1.04 36.42 -7.74
N ALA A 9 2.25 36.79 -7.29
CA ALA A 9 3.44 35.97 -7.44
C ALA A 9 3.24 34.66 -6.67
N GLN A 10 2.96 33.57 -7.38
CA GLN A 10 3.09 32.22 -6.83
C GLN A 10 4.58 31.90 -6.74
N SER A 11 5.21 32.35 -5.66
CA SER A 11 6.51 31.85 -5.22
C SER A 11 6.29 30.45 -4.65
N SER A 12 6.34 29.44 -5.50
CA SER A 12 6.39 28.04 -5.06
C SER A 12 7.75 27.82 -4.40
N ASP A 13 7.79 28.05 -3.09
CA ASP A 13 8.97 27.89 -2.26
C ASP A 13 9.40 26.40 -2.32
N PRO A 14 10.63 26.08 -2.74
CA PRO A 14 11.10 24.69 -2.85
C PRO A 14 11.06 23.94 -1.51
N SER A 15 11.11 24.67 -0.39
CA SER A 15 10.93 24.11 0.96
C SER A 15 9.54 23.53 1.22
N THR A 16 8.50 24.05 0.54
CA THR A 16 7.12 23.58 0.65
C THR A 16 6.93 22.31 -0.16
N PHE A 17 7.49 22.27 -1.38
CA PHE A 17 7.48 21.09 -2.24
C PHE A 17 8.23 19.92 -1.60
N VAL A 18 9.44 20.15 -1.08
CA VAL A 18 10.23 19.12 -0.38
C VAL A 18 9.55 18.64 0.91
N ARG A 19 8.78 19.50 1.60
CA ARG A 19 8.00 19.07 2.77
C ARG A 19 6.77 18.24 2.40
N LEU A 20 6.08 18.56 1.31
CA LEU A 20 4.93 17.79 0.84
C LEU A 20 5.38 16.41 0.37
N THR A 21 6.44 16.33 -0.44
CA THR A 21 7.00 15.03 -0.88
C THR A 21 7.53 14.19 0.28
N SER A 22 8.14 14.82 1.29
CA SER A 22 8.54 14.11 2.53
C SER A 22 7.32 13.62 3.33
N LEU A 23 6.20 14.36 3.32
CA LEU A 23 4.98 13.98 4.01
C LEU A 23 4.28 12.83 3.28
N ASP A 24 4.23 12.88 1.95
CA ASP A 24 3.65 11.84 1.10
C ASP A 24 4.46 10.54 1.19
N LEU A 25 5.79 10.63 1.17
CA LEU A 25 6.66 9.47 1.38
C LEU A 25 6.52 8.88 2.79
N SER A 26 6.36 9.73 3.82
CA SER A 26 6.14 9.25 5.19
C SER A 26 4.78 8.57 5.36
N THR A 27 3.75 9.06 4.67
CA THR A 27 2.41 8.45 4.66
C THR A 27 2.43 7.11 3.96
N LEU A 28 3.12 7.02 2.82
CA LEU A 28 3.30 5.78 2.09
C LEU A 28 4.11 4.74 2.89
N ALA A 29 5.16 5.17 3.61
CA ALA A 29 5.93 4.28 4.48
C ALA A 29 5.07 3.72 5.62
N LEU A 30 4.23 4.55 6.25
CA LEU A 30 3.26 4.11 7.26
C LEU A 30 2.26 3.11 6.67
N GLN A 31 1.70 3.41 5.51
CA GLN A 31 0.75 2.50 4.85
C GLN A 31 1.40 1.17 4.47
N THR A 32 2.67 1.18 4.06
CA THR A 32 3.44 -0.05 3.80
C THR A 32 3.67 -0.86 5.08
N CYS A 33 3.89 -0.20 6.21
CA CYS A 33 3.96 -0.87 7.52
C CYS A 33 2.62 -1.51 7.89
N ASP A 34 1.51 -0.78 7.73
CA ASP A 34 0.16 -1.30 7.98
C ASP A 34 -0.15 -2.51 7.08
N ASP A 35 0.23 -2.44 5.80
CA ASP A 35 0.09 -3.54 4.83
C ASP A 35 0.93 -4.76 5.24
N ALA A 36 2.14 -4.56 5.78
CA ALA A 36 3.00 -5.63 6.28
C ALA A 36 2.45 -6.28 7.57
N ASP A 37 1.87 -5.51 8.48
CA ASP A 37 1.20 -6.03 9.67
C ASP A 37 -0.04 -6.85 9.27
N HIS A 38 -0.82 -6.35 8.31
CA HIS A 38 -1.93 -7.11 7.75
C HIS A 38 -1.44 -8.40 7.05
N LEU A 39 -0.28 -8.39 6.40
CA LEU A 39 0.36 -9.59 5.86
C LEU A 39 0.65 -10.65 6.93
N ASN A 40 1.20 -10.22 8.07
CA ASN A 40 1.45 -11.09 9.21
C ASN A 40 0.17 -11.74 9.76
N GLU A 41 -0.96 -11.04 9.76
CA GLU A 41 -2.25 -11.62 10.19
C GLU A 41 -2.72 -12.76 9.27
N VAL A 42 -2.54 -12.63 7.95
CA VAL A 42 -2.89 -13.70 7.00
C VAL A 42 -1.93 -14.87 7.11
N LEU A 43 -0.63 -14.63 7.32
CA LEU A 43 0.32 -15.71 7.60
C LEU A 43 -0.09 -16.48 8.86
N ARG A 44 -0.49 -15.79 9.92
CA ARG A 44 -1.02 -16.42 11.14
C ARG A 44 -2.28 -17.25 10.87
N ALA A 45 -3.20 -16.75 10.04
CA ALA A 45 -4.39 -17.50 9.63
C ALA A 45 -4.03 -18.76 8.82
N TYR A 46 -3.07 -18.66 7.90
CA TYR A 46 -2.51 -19.81 7.16
C TYR A 46 -1.92 -20.86 8.11
N THR A 47 -1.08 -20.45 9.07
CA THR A 47 -0.49 -21.36 10.06
C THR A 47 -1.56 -22.01 10.95
N ALA A 48 -2.64 -21.31 11.29
CA ALA A 48 -3.75 -21.89 12.03
C ALA A 48 -4.51 -22.94 11.21
N LEU A 49 -4.74 -22.68 9.92
CA LEU A 49 -5.33 -23.65 8.99
C LEU A 49 -4.46 -24.89 8.81
N GLU A 50 -3.15 -24.70 8.68
CA GLU A 50 -2.19 -25.81 8.60
C GLU A 50 -2.31 -26.73 9.82
N LYS A 51 -2.36 -26.16 11.03
CA LYS A 51 -2.54 -26.91 12.29
C LYS A 51 -3.91 -27.59 12.43
N LEU A 52 -4.96 -27.05 11.80
CA LEU A 52 -6.30 -27.66 11.77
C LEU A 52 -6.38 -28.83 10.78
N VAL A 53 -5.59 -28.78 9.71
CA VAL A 53 -5.53 -29.82 8.68
C VAL A 53 -4.54 -30.91 9.06
N GLU A 54 -3.48 -30.56 9.79
CA GLU A 54 -2.54 -31.53 10.36
C GLU A 54 -3.32 -32.45 11.33
N PRO A 55 -3.33 -33.78 11.09
CA PRO A 55 -3.97 -34.70 12.01
C PRO A 55 -3.22 -34.63 13.33
N ALA A 56 -3.76 -33.86 14.28
CA ALA A 56 -3.19 -33.76 15.60
C ALA A 56 -3.15 -35.17 16.19
N GLY A 57 -1.95 -35.71 16.41
CA GLY A 57 -1.73 -36.93 17.20
C GLY A 57 -2.09 -36.76 18.68
N LEU A 58 -3.01 -35.86 19.00
CA LEU A 58 -3.52 -35.58 20.34
C LEU A 58 -4.66 -36.56 20.62
N GLN A 59 -4.33 -37.66 21.30
CA GLN A 59 -5.24 -38.75 21.64
C GLN A 59 -6.44 -38.35 22.51
N ASP A 60 -6.43 -37.13 23.09
CA ASP A 60 -7.45 -36.65 24.03
C ASP A 60 -8.35 -35.52 23.48
N CYS A 61 -8.19 -35.11 22.23
CA CYS A 61 -9.04 -34.08 21.62
C CYS A 61 -10.02 -34.73 20.65
N GLU A 62 -11.30 -34.33 20.70
CA GLU A 62 -12.31 -34.72 19.71
C GLU A 62 -11.75 -34.36 18.32
N THR A 63 -11.44 -35.37 17.50
CA THR A 63 -10.82 -35.17 16.19
C THR A 63 -11.78 -34.41 15.29
N LEU A 64 -11.68 -33.08 15.30
CA LEU A 64 -12.40 -32.20 14.39
C LEU A 64 -11.74 -32.33 13.02
N THR A 65 -12.26 -33.24 12.20
CA THR A 65 -11.85 -33.35 10.80
C THR A 65 -12.63 -32.30 10.00
N PRO A 66 -12.00 -31.22 9.52
CA PRO A 66 -12.71 -30.23 8.72
C PRO A 66 -13.22 -30.88 7.44
N SER A 67 -14.45 -30.59 7.06
CA SER A 67 -15.03 -31.06 5.81
C SER A 67 -14.33 -30.41 4.62
N ARG A 68 -14.34 -31.11 3.48
CA ARG A 68 -13.82 -30.57 2.21
C ARG A 68 -14.48 -29.23 1.84
N THR A 69 -15.75 -29.04 2.19
CA THR A 69 -16.48 -27.79 1.96
C THR A 69 -15.97 -26.65 2.82
N GLU A 70 -15.71 -26.89 4.11
CA GLU A 70 -15.12 -25.89 5.02
C GLU A 70 -13.72 -25.49 4.58
N LEU A 71 -12.88 -26.48 4.20
CA LEU A 71 -11.55 -26.21 3.66
C LEU A 71 -11.60 -25.41 2.36
N SER A 72 -12.54 -25.74 1.47
CA SER A 72 -12.75 -25.00 0.21
C SER A 72 -13.17 -23.56 0.46
N ALA A 73 -14.10 -23.33 1.41
CA ALA A 73 -14.55 -21.99 1.78
C ALA A 73 -13.40 -21.14 2.37
N LEU A 74 -12.60 -21.74 3.25
CA LEU A 74 -11.42 -21.09 3.84
C LEU A 74 -10.39 -20.74 2.77
N LEU A 75 -10.06 -21.66 1.87
CA LEU A 75 -9.15 -21.40 0.75
C LEU A 75 -9.68 -20.30 -0.19
N CYS A 76 -10.99 -20.27 -0.47
CA CYS A 76 -11.59 -19.20 -1.27
C CYS A 76 -11.46 -17.83 -0.61
N LEU A 77 -11.77 -17.72 0.69
CA LEU A 77 -11.63 -16.47 1.45
C LEU A 77 -10.19 -15.97 1.43
N LEU A 78 -9.26 -16.89 1.62
CA LEU A 78 -7.83 -16.62 1.68
C LEU A 78 -7.27 -16.17 0.35
N ASN A 79 -7.61 -16.88 -0.74
CA ASN A 79 -7.24 -16.48 -2.09
C ASN A 79 -7.78 -15.10 -2.46
N ARG A 80 -8.99 -14.76 -2.01
CA ARG A 80 -9.57 -13.43 -2.23
C ARG A 80 -8.80 -12.35 -1.48
N ALA A 81 -8.49 -12.59 -0.20
CA ALA A 81 -7.71 -11.65 0.61
C ALA A 81 -6.31 -11.44 0.03
N LEU A 82 -5.64 -12.51 -0.42
CA LEU A 82 -4.32 -12.44 -1.03
C LEU A 82 -4.33 -11.63 -2.34
N ARG A 83 -5.31 -11.85 -3.22
CA ARG A 83 -5.47 -11.08 -4.46
C ARG A 83 -5.67 -9.58 -4.19
N SER A 84 -6.57 -9.25 -3.27
CA SER A 84 -6.83 -7.84 -2.89
C SER A 84 -5.57 -7.13 -2.43
N ARG A 85 -4.66 -7.84 -1.77
CA ARG A 85 -3.40 -7.27 -1.28
C ARG A 85 -2.36 -7.12 -2.38
N ILE A 86 -2.26 -8.09 -3.29
CA ILE A 86 -1.40 -7.96 -4.48
C ILE A 86 -1.81 -6.71 -5.27
N ASP A 87 -3.10 -6.49 -5.45
CA ASP A 87 -3.62 -5.30 -6.14
C ASP A 87 -3.28 -4.00 -5.40
N THR A 88 -3.38 -4.01 -4.06
CA THR A 88 -3.05 -2.85 -3.21
C THR A 88 -1.55 -2.52 -3.26
N ILE A 89 -0.70 -3.54 -3.16
CA ILE A 89 0.77 -3.38 -3.25
C ILE A 89 1.16 -2.87 -4.65
N HIS A 90 0.55 -3.40 -5.71
CA HIS A 90 0.79 -2.87 -7.07
C HIS A 90 0.38 -1.41 -7.20
N ALA A 91 -0.78 -1.02 -6.66
CA ALA A 91 -1.21 0.37 -6.66
C ALA A 91 -0.23 1.27 -5.90
N ALA A 92 0.18 0.87 -4.69
CA ALA A 92 1.16 1.61 -3.89
C ALA A 92 2.52 1.74 -4.61
N ALA A 93 2.98 0.69 -5.28
CA ALA A 93 4.24 0.71 -6.05
C ALA A 93 4.16 1.67 -7.25
N ILE A 94 3.03 1.72 -7.96
CA ILE A 94 2.80 2.66 -9.06
C ILE A 94 2.80 4.09 -8.51
N THR A 95 2.05 4.37 -7.45
CA THR A 95 1.99 5.70 -6.82
C THR A 95 3.38 6.16 -6.34
N LEU A 96 4.16 5.25 -5.74
CA LEU A 96 5.54 5.55 -5.34
C LEU A 96 6.41 5.91 -6.56
N HIS A 97 6.31 5.14 -7.63
CA HIS A 97 7.08 5.39 -8.85
C HIS A 97 6.72 6.74 -9.47
N GLU A 98 5.44 7.07 -9.57
CA GLU A 98 4.96 8.37 -10.07
C GLU A 98 5.48 9.53 -9.21
N ALA A 99 5.43 9.40 -7.88
CA ALA A 99 5.96 10.41 -6.97
C ALA A 99 7.49 10.60 -7.10
N ILE A 100 8.24 9.52 -7.34
CA ILE A 100 9.68 9.58 -7.60
C ILE A 100 9.95 10.28 -8.95
N GLU A 101 9.24 9.92 -10.01
CA GLU A 101 9.39 10.55 -11.33
C GLU A 101 9.06 12.06 -11.27
N GLU A 102 8.01 12.45 -10.54
CA GLU A 102 7.67 13.86 -10.31
C GLU A 102 8.76 14.60 -9.53
N ALA A 103 9.37 13.94 -8.54
CA ALA A 103 10.47 14.52 -7.76
C ALA A 103 11.80 14.62 -8.54
N VAL A 104 12.00 13.79 -9.57
CA VAL A 104 13.22 13.74 -10.39
C VAL A 104 13.18 14.70 -11.58
N GLN A 105 11.99 15.18 -11.99
CA GLN A 105 11.85 16.08 -13.14
C GLN A 105 12.54 17.44 -12.88
N PRO A 106 13.57 17.84 -13.65
CA PRO A 106 14.22 19.14 -13.48
C PRO A 106 13.28 20.29 -13.88
N PRO A 107 13.39 21.48 -13.26
CA PRO A 107 12.61 22.64 -13.67
C PRO A 107 12.92 22.95 -15.14
N THR A 108 11.89 22.90 -15.99
CA THR A 108 12.02 23.20 -17.41
C THR A 108 12.61 24.61 -17.54
N PRO A 109 13.76 24.80 -18.20
CA PRO A 109 14.36 26.12 -18.29
C PRO A 109 13.43 27.02 -19.09
N ALA A 110 12.92 28.07 -18.44
CA ALA A 110 12.25 29.16 -19.11
C ALA A 110 13.23 29.75 -20.13
N ILE A 111 13.00 29.43 -21.40
CA ILE A 111 13.74 30.01 -22.52
C ILE A 111 13.47 31.51 -22.47
N GLY A 112 14.48 32.26 -22.03
CA GLY A 112 14.48 33.71 -22.08
C GLY A 112 14.45 34.18 -23.54
N ALA A 113 13.49 35.05 -23.85
CA ALA A 113 13.48 35.83 -25.07
C ALA A 113 13.71 37.31 -24.71
N PRO A 114 14.72 37.99 -25.29
CA PRO A 114 14.58 39.38 -25.70
C PRO A 114 13.82 39.49 -27.03
#